data_AF-A0A7K2KMV9-F1
#
_entry.id   AF-A0A7K2KMV9-F1
#
_cell.length_a   1.000
_cell.length_b   1.000
_cell.length_c   1.000
_cell.angle_alpha   90.00
_cell.angle_beta   90.00
_cell.angle_gamma   90.00
#
_symmetry.space_group_name_H-M   'P 1'
#
loop_
_entity.id
_entity.type
_entity.pdbx_description
1 polymer ?
#
loop_
_entity_poly.entity_id
_entity_poly.type
_entity_poly.pdbx_seq_one_letter_code
_entity_poly.pdbx_strand_id
1 'polypeptide(L)' 'APAQIVNYYTSTEAAPAQITLLFDANRPESPGRPASLADLRVTDDTGRPLPPGEPGELWLRSPASPRTYLGDDDGVFQ' A
#
# COMPACT_ATOMS: atom_id res chain seq x y z
N ALA A 1 -28.54 -11.81 0.25
CA ALA A 1 -27.13 -12.26 0.24
C ALA A 1 -26.49 -11.84 1.57
N PRO A 2 -25.49 -12.57 2.09
CA PRO A 2 -24.75 -12.12 3.28
C PRO A 2 -24.02 -10.80 2.99
N ALA A 3 -23.81 -10.00 4.04
CA ALA A 3 -23.02 -8.77 3.94
C ALA A 3 -21.54 -9.10 3.65
N GLN A 4 -20.88 -8.23 2.89
CA GLN A 4 -19.44 -8.33 2.64
C GLN A 4 -18.71 -7.28 3.49
N ILE A 5 -17.59 -7.67 4.08
CA ILE A 5 -16.68 -6.78 4.81
C ILE A 5 -15.45 -6.59 3.94
N VAL A 6 -15.11 -5.33 3.67
CA VAL A 6 -13.91 -4.98 2.90
C VAL A 6 -13.00 -4.10 3.74
N ASN A 7 -11.75 -4.50 3.88
CA ASN A 7 -10.71 -3.69 4.48
C ASN A 7 -9.94 -2.93 3.39
N TYR A 8 -9.67 -1.65 3.65
CA TYR A 8 -8.87 -0.78 2.80
C TYR A 8 -7.70 -0.23 3.61
N TYR A 9 -6.48 -0.46 3.13
CA TYR A 9 -5.27 -0.02 3.80
C TYR A 9 -4.44 0.87 2.87
N THR A 10 -4.21 2.11 3.31
CA THR A 10 -3.41 3.14 2.64
C THR A 10 -3.14 4.28 3.64
N SER A 11 -2.20 5.17 3.34
CA SER A 11 -2.13 6.50 3.94
C SER A 11 -2.94 7.53 3.12
N THR A 12 -3.09 8.74 3.65
CA THR A 12 -3.70 9.85 2.89
C THR A 12 -2.84 10.22 1.70
N GLU A 13 -1.52 10.20 1.87
CA GLU A 13 -0.50 10.58 0.91
C GLU A 13 -0.41 9.60 -0.27
N ALA A 14 -0.52 8.29 0.02
CA ALA A 14 -0.43 7.26 -1.00
C ALA A 14 -1.72 7.09 -1.82
N ALA A 15 -2.86 7.55 -1.31
CA ALA A 15 -4.14 7.36 -1.98
C ALA A 15 -4.14 8.01 -3.39
N PRO A 16 -4.48 7.27 -4.46
CA PRO A 16 -5.30 6.04 -4.44
C PRO A 16 -4.53 4.71 -4.52
N ALA A 17 -3.21 4.70 -4.33
CA ALA A 17 -2.47 3.45 -4.16
C ALA A 17 -2.91 2.78 -2.84
N GLN A 18 -3.31 1.52 -2.87
CA GLN A 18 -3.94 0.87 -1.71
C GLN A 18 -3.82 -0.64 -1.76
N ILE A 19 -4.04 -1.26 -0.60
CA ILE A 19 -4.27 -2.69 -0.42
C ILE A 19 -5.73 -2.89 -0.06
N THR A 20 -6.37 -3.90 -0.65
CA THR A 20 -7.76 -4.25 -0.37
C THR A 20 -7.89 -5.73 0.01
N LEU A 21 -8.74 -6.01 1.00
CA LEU A 21 -9.13 -7.37 1.40
C LEU A 21 -10.65 -7.48 1.45
N LEU A 22 -11.24 -8.42 0.71
CA LEU A 22 -12.52 -9.01 1.11
C LEU A 22 -12.23 -9.92 2.30
N PHE A 23 -12.81 -9.62 3.46
CA PHE A 23 -12.44 -10.27 4.74
C PHE A 23 -12.34 -11.79 4.62
N ASP A 24 -11.21 -12.34 5.09
CA ASP A 24 -10.92 -13.78 5.12
C ASP A 24 -10.71 -14.21 6.57
N ALA A 25 -11.64 -15.03 7.08
CA ALA A 25 -11.60 -15.54 8.44
C ALA A 25 -10.38 -16.43 8.73
N ASN A 26 -9.73 -17.00 7.70
CA ASN A 26 -8.50 -17.78 7.86
C ASN A 26 -7.24 -16.90 7.93
N ARG A 27 -7.35 -15.62 7.55
CA ARG A 27 -6.25 -14.64 7.56
C ARG A 27 -6.73 -13.31 8.13
N PRO A 28 -7.25 -13.28 9.36
CA PRO A 28 -7.95 -12.11 9.92
C PRO A 28 -7.05 -10.87 10.07
N GLU A 29 -5.73 -11.07 10.16
CA GLU A 29 -4.74 -9.99 10.29
C GLU A 29 -4.23 -9.44 8.95
N SER A 30 -4.63 -10.07 7.83
CA SER A 30 -4.14 -9.67 6.51
C SER A 30 -4.71 -8.30 6.12
N PRO A 31 -3.89 -7.36 5.60
CA PRO A 31 -4.41 -6.13 4.99
C PRO A 31 -4.97 -6.37 3.59
N GLY A 32 -4.59 -7.49 2.94
CA GLY A 32 -5.08 -7.88 1.61
C GLY A 32 -4.01 -7.87 0.54
N ARG A 33 -4.39 -7.48 -0.68
CA ARG A 33 -3.47 -7.33 -1.83
C ARG A 33 -3.70 -6.00 -2.57
N PRO A 34 -2.67 -5.44 -3.22
CA PRO A 34 -2.85 -4.35 -4.18
C PRO A 34 -3.57 -4.84 -5.43
N ALA A 35 -4.02 -3.91 -6.29
CA ALA A 35 -4.60 -4.26 -7.59
C ALA A 35 -3.63 -5.03 -8.50
N SER A 36 -2.33 -4.72 -8.41
CA SER A 36 -1.24 -5.46 -9.06
C SER A 36 -0.09 -5.64 -8.08
N LEU A 37 0.53 -6.83 -8.08
CA LEU A 37 1.70 -7.10 -7.23
C LEU A 37 2.93 -6.25 -7.62
N ALA A 38 2.97 -5.72 -8.85
CA ALA A 38 4.03 -4.82 -9.27
C ALA A 38 3.93 -3.43 -8.62
N ASP A 39 2.81 -3.11 -7.99
CA ASP A 39 2.53 -1.82 -7.36
C ASP A 39 2.76 -1.83 -5.84
N LEU A 40 3.36 -2.90 -5.32
CA LEU A 40 3.72 -3.03 -3.92
C LEU A 40 5.16 -3.54 -3.79
N ARG A 41 5.92 -2.93 -2.89
CA ARG A 41 7.20 -3.45 -2.42
C ARG A 41 7.27 -3.38 -0.91
N VAL A 42 7.99 -4.34 -0.32
CA VAL A 42 8.45 -4.26 1.07
C VAL A 42 9.96 -4.07 0.99
N THR A 43 10.47 -3.01 1.61
CA THR A 43 11.88 -2.61 1.46
C THR A 43 12.60 -2.47 2.80
N ASP A 44 13.94 -2.53 2.75
CA ASP A 44 14.79 -2.06 3.84
C ASP A 44 14.82 -0.51 3.90
N ASP A 45 15.58 0.03 4.85
CA ASP A 45 15.78 1.48 5.06
C ASP A 45 16.53 2.18 3.92
N THR A 46 17.16 1.41 3.02
CA THR A 46 17.83 1.91 1.81
C THR A 46 16.95 1.82 0.57
N GLY A 47 15.69 1.37 0.71
CA GLY A 47 14.73 1.20 -0.39
C GLY A 47 14.94 -0.07 -1.23
N ARG A 48 15.79 -1.01 -0.80
CA ARG A 48 15.99 -2.28 -1.51
C ARG A 48 14.88 -3.28 -1.15
N PRO A 49 14.33 -4.02 -2.13
CA PRO A 49 13.30 -5.03 -1.84
C PRO A 49 13.80 -6.13 -0.91
N LEU A 50 12.98 -6.47 0.08
CA LEU A 50 13.20 -7.57 1.00
C LEU A 50 12.55 -8.87 0.48
N PRO A 51 13.07 -10.04 0.86
CA PRO A 51 12.45 -11.32 0.51
C PRO A 51 11.12 -11.54 1.26
N PRO A 52 10.26 -12.45 0.79
CA PRO A 52 8.99 -12.74 1.45
C PRO A 52 9.17 -13.18 2.91
N GLY A 53 8.37 -12.59 3.80
CA GLY A 53 8.38 -12.92 5.24
C GLY A 53 9.21 -11.96 6.09
N GLU A 54 10.08 -11.16 5.48
CA GLU A 54 10.85 -10.14 6.19
C GLU A 54 10.04 -8.84 6.37
N PRO A 55 9.90 -8.33 7.60
CA PRO A 55 9.27 -7.03 7.84
C PRO A 55 10.10 -5.88 7.28
N GLY A 56 9.43 -4.88 6.69
CA GLY A 56 10.08 -3.69 6.14
C GLY A 56 9.08 -2.58 5.81
N GLU A 57 9.56 -1.51 5.18
CA GLU A 57 8.73 -0.39 4.77
C GLU A 57 7.86 -0.77 3.57
N LEU A 58 6.58 -0.38 3.61
CA LEU A 58 5.63 -0.64 2.55
C LEU A 58 5.61 0.50 1.54
N TRP A 59 5.99 0.21 0.30
CA TRP A 59 5.94 1.13 -0.82
C TRP A 59 4.79 0.76 -1.75
N LEU A 60 3.90 1.71 -2.01
CA LEU A 60 2.74 1.55 -2.87
C LEU A 60 2.84 2.46 -4.09
N ARG A 61 2.33 2.00 -5.23
CA ARG A 61 2.29 2.77 -6.47
C ARG A 61 0.88 2.83 -7.04
N SER A 62 0.55 3.95 -7.66
CA SER A 62 -0.65 4.11 -8.48
C SER A 62 -0.30 4.89 -9.75
N PRO A 63 -1.00 4.66 -10.87
CA PRO A 63 -0.86 5.50 -12.06
C PRO A 63 -1.46 6.90 -11.90
N ALA A 64 -2.19 7.18 -10.82
CA ALA A 64 -2.69 8.53 -10.52
C ALA A 64 -1.56 9.45 -10.06
N SER A 65 -1.72 10.75 -10.26
CA SER A 65 -0.75 11.75 -9.76
C SER A 65 -0.59 11.64 -8.24
N PRO A 66 0.65 11.70 -7.72
CA PRO A 66 0.89 11.62 -6.28
C PRO A 66 0.28 12.84 -5.58
N ARG A 67 -0.12 12.64 -4.33
CA ARG A 67 -0.45 13.76 -3.43
C ARG A 67 0.86 14.32 -2.89
N THR A 68 0.88 15.63 -2.69
CA THR A 68 2.02 16.32 -2.11
C THR A 68 1.54 17.19 -0.95
N TYR A 69 2.46 17.48 -0.03
CA TYR A 69 2.19 18.48 0.99
C TYR A 69 2.23 19.88 0.36
N LEU A 70 1.32 20.75 0.80
CA LEU A 70 1.26 22.12 0.31
C LEU A 70 2.51 22.89 0.74
N GLY A 71 3.21 23.49 -0.23
CA GLY A 71 4.43 24.28 0.01
C GLY A 71 5.71 23.44 0.08
N ASP A 72 5.63 22.15 -0.21
CA ASP A 72 6.79 21.28 -0.38
C ASP A 72 7.24 21.30 -1.85
N ASP A 73 8.08 22.28 -2.18
CA ASP A 73 8.62 22.50 -3.53
C ASP A 73 9.82 21.57 -3.85
N ASP A 74 10.27 20.78 -2.86
CA ASP A 74 11.50 19.97 -2.96
C ASP A 74 11.30 18.69 -3.79
N GLY A 75 10.07 18.39 -4.22
CA GLY A 75 9.78 17.30 -5.15
C GLY A 75 10.02 15.89 -4.59
N VAL A 76 10.16 15.75 -3.27
CA VAL A 76 10.50 14.49 -2.59
C VAL A 76 9.49 13.35 -2.88
N PHE A 77 8.25 13.72 -3.23
CA PHE A 77 7.16 12.80 -3.55
C PHE A 77 6.81 12.74 -5.06
N GLN A 78 7.61 13.35 -5.95
CA GLN A 78 7.44 13.21 -7.41
C GLN A 78 8.21 12.02 -8.00
#